data_AF-A0A8H7K5F0-F1
#
_entry.id   AF-A0A8H7K5F0-F1
#
_cell.length_a   1.000
_cell.length_b   1.000
_cell.length_c   1.000
_cell.angle_alpha   90.00
_cell.angle_beta   90.00
_cell.angle_gamma   90.00
#
_symmetry.space_group_name_H-M   'P 1'
#
loop_
_entity.id
_entity.type
_entity.pdbx_description
1 polymer ?
#
loop_
_entity_poly.entity_id
_entity_poly.type
_entity_poly.pdbx_seq_one_letter_code
_entity_poly.pdbx_strand_id
1 'polypeptide(L)'
;MNRLDVFKNWFINQYLAEGAVVALHIDKIQPRYRDQYPGNNNPETPGLRAPHLAAILGSPELAVPISEIPYQSRITGREEKLPMVVSLMGAPGTDAQLLEWTIDSLGKSGRATKVGVGRRMF
;
A
#
# COMPACT_ATOMS: atom_id res chain seq x y z
N MET A 1 0.97 19.53 24.95
CA MET A 1 0.77 19.63 23.49
C MET A 1 1.05 18.26 22.89
N ASN A 2 0.05 17.63 22.27
CA ASN A 2 0.21 16.30 21.69
C ASN A 2 0.94 16.41 20.34
N ARG A 3 2.15 15.84 20.25
CA ARG A 3 3.01 15.93 19.05
C ARG A 3 2.37 15.28 17.82
N LEU A 4 1.55 14.25 18.03
CA LEU A 4 0.82 13.58 16.93
C LEU A 4 -0.25 14.49 16.34
N ASP A 5 -0.96 15.26 17.17
CA ASP A 5 -1.98 16.20 16.68
C ASP A 5 -1.36 17.34 15.88
N VAL A 6 -0.19 17.83 16.30
CA VAL A 6 0.57 18.85 15.55
C VAL A 6 0.96 18.31 14.17
N PHE A 7 1.53 17.11 14.11
CA PHE A 7 1.90 16.46 12.86
C PHE A 7 0.69 16.21 11.97
N LYS A 8 -0.39 15.66 12.53
CA LYS A 8 -1.64 15.39 11.82
C LYS A 8 -2.20 16.65 11.17
N ASN A 9 -2.35 17.72 11.94
CA ASN A 9 -2.90 18.98 11.44
C ASN A 9 -2.01 19.60 10.37
N TRP A 10 -0.69 19.59 10.57
CA TRP A 10 0.25 20.10 9.57
C TRP A 10 0.17 19.30 8.26
N PHE A 11 0.18 17.97 8.34
CA PHE A 11 0.18 17.10 7.15
C PHE A 11 -1.12 17.26 6.35
N ILE A 12 -2.27 17.23 7.04
CA ILE A 12 -3.58 17.39 6.39
C ILE A 12 -3.65 18.74 5.67
N ASN A 13 -3.26 19.83 6.35
CA ASN A 13 -3.34 21.18 5.77
C ASN A 13 -2.38 21.40 4.60
N GLN A 14 -1.23 20.72 4.57
CA GLN A 14 -0.23 20.91 3.52
C GLN A 14 -0.43 19.99 2.31
N TYR A 15 -0.90 18.75 2.52
CA TYR A 15 -0.87 17.73 1.49
C TYR A 15 -2.24 17.13 1.14
N LEU A 16 -3.23 17.21 2.03
CA LEU A 16 -4.53 16.59 1.85
C LEU A 16 -5.64 17.63 1.61
N ALA A 17 -5.44 18.43 0.55
CA ALA A 17 -6.52 19.25 0.00
C ALA A 17 -7.68 18.36 -0.51
N GLU A 18 -8.83 18.98 -0.79
CA GLU A 18 -9.99 18.26 -1.32
C GLU A 18 -9.64 17.50 -2.62
N GLY A 19 -9.96 16.21 -2.67
CA GLY A 19 -9.66 15.34 -3.80
C GLY A 19 -8.20 14.86 -3.91
N ALA A 20 -7.33 15.22 -2.96
CA ALA A 20 -5.96 14.72 -2.94
C ALA A 20 -5.91 13.22 -2.63
N VAL A 21 -5.09 12.49 -3.40
CA VAL A 21 -4.76 11.09 -3.15
C VAL A 21 -3.25 10.96 -3.00
N VAL A 22 -2.81 10.37 -1.90
CA VAL A 22 -1.40 10.09 -1.64
C VAL A 22 -1.14 8.63 -1.96
N ALA A 23 -0.20 8.36 -2.88
CA ALA A 23 0.23 7.03 -3.25
C ALA A 23 1.61 6.70 -2.65
N LEU A 24 1.69 5.63 -1.86
CA LEU A 24 2.92 5.19 -1.20
C LEU A 24 3.16 3.71 -1.47
N HIS A 25 4.42 3.33 -1.66
CA HIS A 25 4.79 1.93 -1.71
C HIS A 25 4.73 1.32 -0.30
N ILE A 26 4.09 0.15 -0.13
CA ILE A 26 3.80 -0.41 1.20
C ILE A 26 5.04 -1.01 1.87
N ASP A 27 5.78 -1.85 1.13
CA ASP A 27 6.95 -2.55 1.66
C ASP A 27 7.83 -3.03 0.51
N LYS A 28 9.08 -3.39 0.80
CA LYS A 28 10.01 -3.97 -0.17
C LYS A 28 9.42 -5.24 -0.79
N ILE A 29 9.45 -5.31 -2.12
CA ILE A 29 8.95 -6.47 -2.88
C ILE A 29 10.00 -7.58 -2.83
N GLN A 30 9.82 -8.53 -1.92
CA GLN A 30 10.69 -9.71 -1.79
C GLN A 30 9.92 -10.87 -1.15
N PRO A 31 10.24 -12.14 -1.48
CA PRO A 31 9.59 -13.27 -0.86
C PRO A 31 9.98 -13.36 0.62
N ARG A 32 9.00 -13.56 1.50
CA ARG A 32 9.21 -13.82 2.93
C ARG A 32 8.91 -15.28 3.23
N TYR A 33 9.94 -16.05 3.58
CA TYR A 33 9.81 -17.48 3.85
C TYR A 33 9.69 -17.76 5.35
N ARG A 34 8.84 -18.73 5.72
CA ARG A 34 8.56 -19.05 7.14
C ARG A 34 9.76 -19.68 7.87
N ASP A 35 10.60 -20.40 7.15
CA ASP A 35 11.82 -21.03 7.67
C ASP A 35 13.00 -20.04 7.78
N GLN A 36 12.81 -18.79 7.33
CA GLN A 36 13.67 -17.69 7.71
C GLN A 36 13.07 -17.02 8.94
N TYR A 37 13.59 -17.36 10.12
CA TYR A 37 14.42 -16.38 10.81
C TYR A 37 14.11 -14.91 10.48
N PRO A 38 13.06 -14.22 10.97
CA PRO A 38 13.07 -12.77 10.88
C PRO A 38 14.22 -12.32 11.77
N GLY A 39 15.45 -12.35 11.24
CA GLY A 39 16.63 -11.89 11.95
C GLY A 39 16.49 -10.40 12.27
N ASN A 40 17.60 -9.70 12.48
CA ASN A 40 17.59 -8.23 12.54
C ASN A 40 17.24 -7.56 11.17
N ASN A 41 16.60 -8.32 10.27
CA ASN A 41 16.16 -7.97 8.92
C ASN A 41 14.65 -7.69 8.89
N ASN A 42 13.92 -7.89 9.99
CA ASN A 42 12.70 -7.10 10.20
C ASN A 42 13.22 -5.66 10.21
N PRO A 43 12.96 -4.85 9.17
CA PRO A 43 13.76 -3.65 9.03
C PRO A 43 13.53 -2.85 10.30
N GLU A 44 14.62 -2.52 11.01
CA GLU A 44 14.69 -1.22 11.65
C GLU A 44 14.20 -0.28 10.55
N THR A 45 12.95 0.13 10.65
CA THR A 45 12.37 1.07 9.72
C THR A 45 12.36 2.35 10.52
N PRO A 46 13.51 3.06 10.59
CA PRO A 46 13.49 4.42 11.10
C PRO A 46 12.67 5.21 10.08
N GLY A 47 11.36 5.28 10.27
CA GLY A 47 10.49 5.93 9.29
C GLY A 47 9.00 5.62 9.45
N LEU A 48 8.21 6.53 8.90
CA LEU A 48 6.77 6.42 8.80
C LEU A 48 6.41 5.50 7.63
N ARG A 49 5.82 4.33 7.91
CA ARG A 49 5.28 3.44 6.87
C ARG A 49 3.91 3.95 6.42
N ALA A 50 3.50 3.62 5.20
CA ALA A 50 2.21 4.04 4.67
C ALA A 50 1.02 3.71 5.61
N PRO A 51 0.93 2.50 6.19
CA PRO A 51 -0.17 2.19 7.12
C PRO A 51 -0.09 2.95 8.45
N HIS A 52 1.12 3.31 8.89
CA HIS A 52 1.28 4.13 10.09
C HIS A 52 0.82 5.57 9.84
N LEU A 53 1.08 6.12 8.65
CA LEU A 53 0.63 7.46 8.27
C LEU A 53 -0.90 7.55 8.30
N ALA A 54 -1.59 6.64 7.62
CA ALA A 54 -3.06 6.63 7.57
C ALA A 54 -3.68 6.56 8.97
N ALA A 55 -3.16 5.66 9.83
CA ALA A 55 -3.61 5.53 11.21
C ALA A 55 -3.39 6.80 12.05
N ILE A 56 -2.23 7.46 11.92
CA ILE A 56 -1.93 8.71 12.63
C ILE A 56 -2.86 9.84 12.17
N LEU A 57 -3.13 9.92 10.86
CA LEU A 57 -3.99 10.96 10.31
C LEU A 57 -5.49 10.70 10.56
N GLY A 58 -5.89 9.45 10.80
CA GLY A 58 -7.29 9.04 10.76
C GLY A 58 -7.86 9.14 9.33
N SER A 59 -7.01 8.83 8.35
CA SER A 59 -7.33 8.85 6.92
C SER A 59 -7.72 7.47 6.42
N PRO A 60 -8.60 7.36 5.40
CA PRO A 60 -8.85 6.11 4.71
C PRO A 60 -7.63 5.69 3.88
N GLU A 61 -7.37 4.39 3.83
CA GLU A 61 -6.27 3.78 3.07
C GLU A 61 -6.75 2.51 2.36
N LEU A 62 -6.34 2.34 1.10
CA LEU A 62 -6.54 1.14 0.30
C LEU A 62 -5.18 0.56 -0.12
N ALA A 63 -4.96 -0.72 0.19
CA ALA A 63 -3.84 -1.48 -0.37
C ALA A 63 -4.26 -2.05 -1.73
N VAL A 64 -3.79 -1.40 -2.80
CA VAL A 64 -4.17 -1.72 -4.19
C VAL A 64 -3.01 -2.42 -4.90
N PRO A 65 -3.19 -3.67 -5.34
CA PRO A 65 -2.22 -4.29 -6.20
C PRO A 65 -2.25 -3.68 -7.60
N ILE A 66 -1.09 -3.33 -8.14
CA ILE A 66 -0.98 -2.62 -9.42
C ILE A 66 -0.15 -3.36 -10.46
N SER A 67 0.61 -4.38 -10.04
CA SER A 67 1.45 -5.23 -10.89
C SER A 67 1.88 -6.48 -10.14
N GLU A 68 2.60 -7.36 -10.83
CA GLU A 68 3.36 -8.46 -10.26
C GLU A 68 4.79 -8.50 -10.82
N ILE A 69 5.74 -9.04 -10.07
CA ILE A 69 7.13 -9.24 -10.50
C ILE A 69 7.54 -10.71 -10.40
N PRO A 70 8.36 -11.24 -11.32
CA PRO A 70 8.86 -12.60 -11.23
C PRO A 70 9.86 -12.76 -10.07
N TYR A 71 9.85 -13.93 -9.43
CA TYR A 71 10.91 -14.37 -8.53
C TYR A 71 11.12 -15.89 -8.65
N GLN A 72 12.34 -16.34 -8.38
CA GLN A 72 12.63 -17.77 -8.30
C GLN A 72 12.27 -18.31 -6.91
N SER A 73 11.28 -19.19 -6.83
CA SER A 73 10.88 -19.84 -5.58
C SER A 73 11.91 -20.89 -5.18
N ARG A 74 12.52 -20.73 -4.00
CA ARG A 74 13.47 -21.73 -3.47
C ARG A 74 12.79 -23.00 -2.96
N ILE A 75 11.47 -22.93 -2.71
CA ILE A 75 10.69 -24.06 -2.19
C ILE A 75 10.23 -24.96 -3.33
N THR A 76 9.74 -24.37 -4.43
CA THR A 76 9.21 -25.14 -5.57
C THR A 76 10.22 -25.29 -6.71
N GLY A 77 11.29 -24.49 -6.74
CA GLY A 77 12.26 -24.47 -7.83
C GLY A 77 11.73 -23.85 -9.12
N ARG A 78 10.59 -23.14 -9.07
CA ARG A 78 9.93 -22.54 -10.24
C ARG A 78 9.95 -21.02 -10.16
N GLU A 79 9.83 -20.36 -11.31
CA GLU A 79 9.48 -18.95 -11.34
C GLU A 79 8.03 -18.77 -10.88
N GLU A 80 7.84 -17.90 -9.89
CA GLU A 80 6.54 -17.50 -9.36
C GLU A 80 6.41 -15.97 -9.42
N LYS A 81 5.23 -15.43 -9.07
CA LYS A 81 4.91 -14.00 -9.18
C LYS A 81 4.64 -13.40 -7.80
N LEU A 82 5.31 -12.28 -7.48
CA LEU A 82 5.07 -11.48 -6.28
C LEU A 82 4.19 -10.28 -6.61
N PRO A 83 3.16 -9.98 -5.81
CA PRO A 83 2.36 -8.79 -6.00
C PRO A 83 3.16 -7.52 -5.68
N MET A 84 3.01 -6.49 -6.52
CA MET A 84 3.43 -5.12 -6.25
C MET A 84 2.20 -4.31 -5.82
N VAL A 85 2.22 -3.82 -4.59
CA VAL A 85 1.07 -3.18 -3.93
C VAL A 85 1.42 -1.76 -3.54
N VAL A 86 0.53 -0.83 -3.86
CA VAL A 86 0.60 0.56 -3.40
C VAL A 86 -0.51 0.82 -2.39
N SER A 87 -0.18 1.61 -1.39
CA SER A 87 -1.14 2.24 -0.50
C SER A 87 -1.65 3.51 -1.18
N LEU A 88 -2.96 3.62 -1.34
CA LEU A 88 -3.65 4.85 -1.73
C LEU A 88 -4.36 5.39 -0.50
N MET A 89 -4.07 6.64 -0.13
CA MET A 89 -4.63 7.28 1.04
C MET A 89 -5.35 8.57 0.65
N GLY A 90 -6.55 8.76 1.21
CA GLY A 90 -7.35 9.97 1.04
C GLY A 90 -7.31 10.89 2.27
N ALA A 91 -8.03 12.02 2.19
CA ALA A 91 -8.27 12.88 3.35
C ALA A 91 -9.25 12.21 4.35
N PRO A 92 -9.21 12.54 5.65
CA PRO A 92 -10.18 12.00 6.61
C PRO A 92 -11.63 12.23 6.16
N GLY A 93 -12.45 11.19 6.21
CA GLY A 93 -13.87 11.23 5.81
C GLY A 93 -14.14 11.11 4.31
N THR A 94 -13.13 10.77 3.50
CA THR A 94 -13.27 10.63 2.03
C THR A 94 -13.33 9.18 1.53
N ASP A 95 -13.68 8.22 2.40
CA ASP A 95 -13.64 6.78 2.15
C ASP A 95 -14.34 6.37 0.83
N ALA A 96 -15.57 6.84 0.62
CA ALA A 96 -16.34 6.55 -0.59
C ALA A 96 -15.70 7.15 -1.85
N GLN A 97 -15.23 8.40 -1.76
CA GLN A 97 -14.56 9.09 -2.86
C GLN A 97 -13.26 8.37 -3.24
N LEU A 98 -12.48 7.90 -2.26
CA LEU A 98 -11.25 7.15 -2.49
C LEU A 98 -11.52 5.82 -3.19
N LEU A 99 -12.58 5.09 -2.79
CA LEU A 99 -12.99 3.84 -3.43
C LEU A 99 -13.43 4.06 -4.88
N GLU A 100 -14.30 5.03 -5.13
CA GLU A 100 -14.79 5.36 -6.47
C GLU A 100 -13.65 5.78 -7.40
N TRP A 101 -12.80 6.70 -6.92
CA TRP A 101 -11.62 7.16 -7.66
C TRP A 101 -10.67 6.01 -8.00
N THR A 102 -10.46 5.09 -7.06
CA THR A 102 -9.58 3.93 -7.25
C THR A 102 -10.11 3.00 -8.34
N ILE A 103 -11.40 2.63 -8.27
CA ILE A 103 -12.02 1.73 -9.27
C ILE A 103 -12.01 2.38 -10.66
N ASP A 104 -12.38 3.66 -10.76
CA ASP A 104 -12.39 4.40 -12.01
C ASP A 104 -10.97 4.53 -12.60
N SER A 105 -9.98 4.85 -11.77
CA SER A 105 -8.58 4.96 -12.19
C SER A 105 -8.00 3.63 -12.68
N LEU A 106 -8.30 2.53 -11.98
CA LEU A 106 -7.90 1.19 -12.43
C LEU A 106 -8.54 0.86 -13.77
N GLY A 107 -9.86 1.07 -13.91
CA GLY A 107 -10.60 0.81 -15.15
C GLY A 107 -10.06 1.63 -16.33
N LYS A 108 -9.87 2.94 -16.16
CA LYS A 108 -9.31 3.84 -17.19
C LYS A 108 -7.88 3.48 -17.59
N SER A 109 -7.12 2.89 -16.68
CA SER A 109 -5.75 2.43 -16.96
C SER A 109 -5.67 1.01 -17.51
N GLY A 110 -6.80 0.35 -17.77
CA GLY A 110 -6.86 -1.03 -18.27
C GLY A 110 -6.43 -2.07 -17.22
N ARG A 111 -6.39 -1.69 -15.94
CA ARG A 111 -6.06 -2.61 -14.83
C ARG A 111 -7.30 -3.31 -14.33
N ALA A 112 -7.11 -4.53 -13.85
CA ALA A 112 -8.20 -5.31 -13.28
C ALA A 112 -8.71 -4.67 -11.99
N THR A 113 -10.03 -4.61 -11.85
CA THR A 113 -10.74 -4.18 -10.64
C THR A 113 -11.27 -5.36 -9.82
N LYS A 114 -10.89 -6.58 -10.22
CA LYS A 114 -11.29 -7.85 -9.60
C LYS A 114 -10.06 -8.72 -9.46
N VAL A 115 -10.00 -9.48 -8.38
CA VAL A 115 -8.91 -10.44 -8.14
C VAL A 115 -9.27 -11.76 -8.82
N GLY A 116 -8.34 -12.29 -9.61
CA GLY A 116 -8.47 -13.61 -10.24
C GLY A 116 -8.19 -14.76 -9.26
N VAL A 117 -8.39 -16.00 -9.72
CA VAL A 117 -7.98 -17.21 -8.99
C VAL A 117 -6.68 -17.76 -9.56
N GLY A 118 -5.86 -18.37 -8.71
CA GLY A 118 -4.66 -19.11 -9.13
C GLY A 118 -3.34 -18.44 -8.74
N ARG A 119 -2.33 -18.61 -9.60
CA ARG A 119 -0.93 -18.20 -9.33
C ARG A 119 -0.58 -16.78 -9.77
N ARG A 120 -1.50 -16.11 -10.44
CA ARG A 120 -1.37 -14.71 -10.88
C ARG A 120 -2.46 -13.89 -10.24
N MET A 121 -2.14 -12.62 -10.02
CA MET A 121 -3.06 -11.68 -9.39
C MET A 121 -4.16 -11.21 -10.34
N PHE A 122 -3.84 -11.19 -11.64
CA PHE A 122 -4.68 -10.73 -12.75
C PHE A 122 -4.77 -11.78 -13.87
#